data_AF-A0A9E0ZSQ5-F1
#
_entry.id   AF-A0A9E0ZSQ5-F1
#
_cell.length_a   1.000
_cell.length_b   1.000
_cell.length_c   1.000
_cell.angle_alpha   90.00
_cell.angle_beta   90.00
_cell.angle_gamma   90.00
#
_symmetry.space_group_name_H-M   'P 1'
#
loop_
_entity.id
_entity.type
_entity.pdbx_description
1 polymer ?
#
loop_
_entity_poly.entity_id
_entity_poly.type
_entity_poly.pdbx_seq_one_letter_code
_entity_poly.pdbx_strand_id
1 'polypeptide(L)'
;MSHSSKSNIKNLVKYIAKRDGVEFTDESWQNKKVTEYQKKLIKQLIKDFPSAINSDEYKLYFEKQTRGFASDLITQTLDYNLDMVAKRENYVKYIAHRPGVETYGKHGLFSDVDNSVDNLEKIANEIADQNDNVHTFIISLSRDDACRLGYDNAEAWMSLIRENKMNFAKAL
;
A
#
# COMPACT_ATOMS: atom_id res chain seq x y z
N MET A 1 -5.72 -20.13 -15.56
CA MET A 1 -5.92 -18.90 -14.76
C MET A 1 -6.51 -19.31 -13.42
N SER A 2 -5.69 -19.34 -12.36
CA SER A 2 -6.05 -19.88 -11.04
C SER A 2 -7.13 -19.03 -10.35
N HIS A 3 -8.15 -19.68 -9.79
CA HIS A 3 -9.21 -19.08 -8.98
C HIS A 3 -8.70 -18.39 -7.69
N SER A 4 -7.44 -18.57 -7.29
CA SER A 4 -6.96 -18.08 -6.00
C SER A 4 -6.52 -16.61 -5.97
N SER A 5 -6.06 -16.04 -7.09
CA SER A 5 -5.66 -14.62 -7.14
C SER A 5 -6.81 -13.65 -6.81
N LYS A 6 -8.02 -13.90 -7.32
CA LYS A 6 -9.22 -13.07 -7.04
C LYS A 6 -9.66 -13.09 -5.57
N SER A 7 -9.46 -14.21 -4.88
CA SER A 7 -9.81 -14.36 -3.45
C SER A 7 -8.88 -13.52 -2.57
N ASN A 8 -7.60 -13.48 -2.92
CA ASN A 8 -6.56 -12.74 -2.18
C ASN A 8 -6.80 -11.25 -2.24
N ILE A 9 -7.14 -10.76 -3.42
CA ILE A 9 -7.45 -9.38 -3.69
C ILE A 9 -8.65 -8.90 -2.86
N LYS A 10 -9.73 -9.70 -2.82
CA LYS A 10 -10.91 -9.37 -1.99
C LYS A 10 -10.55 -9.32 -0.51
N ASN A 11 -9.69 -10.22 -0.05
CA ASN A 11 -9.20 -10.24 1.32
C ASN A 11 -8.21 -9.10 1.58
N LEU A 12 -7.47 -8.64 0.59
CA LEU A 12 -6.57 -7.51 0.71
C LEU A 12 -7.35 -6.21 0.82
N VAL A 13 -8.25 -5.92 -0.11
CA VAL A 13 -9.08 -4.71 -0.07
C VAL A 13 -9.86 -4.63 1.24
N LYS A 14 -10.40 -5.75 1.72
CA LYS A 14 -11.07 -5.84 3.02
C LYS A 14 -10.13 -5.68 4.21
N TYR A 15 -8.89 -6.20 4.15
CA TYR A 15 -7.88 -5.98 5.21
C TYR A 15 -7.64 -4.50 5.36
N ILE A 16 -7.36 -3.87 4.23
CA ILE A 16 -6.82 -2.54 4.19
C ILE A 16 -7.90 -1.51 4.51
N ALA A 17 -9.13 -1.72 4.04
CA ALA A 17 -10.29 -0.89 4.40
C ALA A 17 -10.77 -1.05 5.85
N LYS A 18 -10.36 -2.10 6.58
CA LYS A 18 -10.86 -2.41 7.93
C LYS A 18 -9.77 -2.56 9.00
N ARG A 19 -8.51 -2.25 8.69
CA ARG A 19 -7.47 -2.41 9.70
C ARG A 19 -7.58 -1.30 10.75
N ASP A 20 -7.46 -1.67 12.02
CA ASP A 20 -7.28 -0.71 13.12
C ASP A 20 -5.98 0.08 12.88
N GLY A 21 -6.06 1.42 12.86
CA GLY A 21 -4.90 2.31 12.65
C GLY A 21 -4.86 2.99 11.28
N VAL A 22 -6.02 3.33 10.71
CA VAL A 22 -6.11 4.50 9.83
C VAL A 22 -6.02 5.71 10.77
N GLU A 23 -4.89 6.40 10.69
CA GLU A 23 -4.23 7.28 11.67
C GLU A 23 -3.73 6.63 12.97
N PHE A 24 -2.40 6.71 13.22
CA PHE A 24 -1.85 7.07 14.52
C PHE A 24 -0.52 7.80 14.32
N THR A 25 -0.43 8.99 14.92
CA THR A 25 0.76 9.83 15.14
C THR A 25 1.84 9.17 16.01
N ASP A 26 1.74 7.86 16.28
CA ASP A 26 2.61 7.14 17.22
C ASP A 26 2.82 5.68 16.80
N GLU A 27 4.09 5.25 16.64
CA GLU A 27 4.50 3.92 16.13
C GLU A 27 4.13 2.75 17.05
N SER A 28 3.55 3.03 18.22
CA SER A 28 3.11 2.07 19.23
C SER A 28 2.19 0.96 18.69
N TRP A 29 1.49 1.21 17.57
CA TRP A 29 0.63 0.21 16.94
C TRP A 29 1.41 -0.95 16.31
N GLN A 30 2.64 -0.71 15.83
CA GLN A 30 3.43 -1.73 15.12
C GLN A 30 3.78 -2.90 16.03
N ASN A 31 4.02 -2.61 17.32
CA ASN A 31 4.36 -3.58 18.34
C ASN A 31 3.16 -4.35 18.91
N LYS A 32 1.92 -3.98 18.53
CA LYS A 32 0.72 -4.72 18.97
C LYS A 32 0.69 -6.11 18.33
N LYS A 33 -0.05 -7.03 18.95
CA LYS A 33 -0.25 -8.39 18.44
C LYS A 33 -0.94 -8.40 17.06
N VAL A 34 -0.52 -9.33 16.20
CA VAL A 34 -1.12 -9.59 14.88
C VAL A 34 -2.64 -9.74 15.00
N THR A 35 -3.38 -9.12 14.10
CA THR A 35 -4.84 -9.28 14.05
C THR A 35 -5.22 -10.62 13.42
N GLU A 36 -6.40 -11.15 13.77
CA GLU A 36 -6.94 -12.36 13.13
C GLU A 36 -7.12 -12.19 11.62
N TYR A 37 -7.36 -10.96 11.17
CA TYR A 37 -7.41 -10.65 9.76
C TYR A 37 -6.05 -10.83 9.07
N GLN A 38 -4.99 -10.23 9.63
CA GLN A 38 -3.63 -10.34 9.11
C GLN A 38 -3.20 -11.81 9.00
N LYS A 39 -3.47 -12.62 10.04
CA LYS A 39 -3.16 -14.06 10.01
C LYS A 39 -3.86 -14.79 8.86
N LYS A 40 -5.16 -14.51 8.65
CA LYS A 40 -5.95 -15.11 7.55
C LYS A 40 -5.40 -14.69 6.19
N LEU A 41 -5.06 -13.42 6.02
CA LEU A 41 -4.51 -12.91 4.78
C LEU A 41 -3.11 -13.49 4.49
N ILE A 42 -2.21 -13.51 5.48
CA ILE A 42 -0.87 -14.09 5.35
C ILE A 42 -0.97 -15.58 4.97
N LYS A 43 -1.82 -16.35 5.65
CA LYS A 43 -2.03 -17.77 5.32
C LYS A 43 -2.48 -17.96 3.87
N GLN A 44 -3.37 -17.08 3.40
CA GLN A 44 -3.84 -17.12 2.03
C GLN A 44 -2.73 -16.72 1.04
N LEU A 45 -1.99 -15.64 1.32
CA LEU A 45 -0.89 -15.19 0.48
C LEU A 45 0.22 -16.24 0.34
N ILE A 46 0.60 -16.92 1.43
CA ILE A 46 1.59 -18.00 1.38
C ILE A 46 1.10 -19.19 0.55
N LYS A 47 -0.20 -19.50 0.60
CA LYS A 47 -0.78 -20.57 -0.23
C LYS A 47 -0.62 -20.25 -1.72
N ASP A 48 -0.79 -18.98 -2.08
CA ASP A 48 -0.83 -18.55 -3.48
C ASP A 48 0.52 -18.12 -4.02
N PHE A 49 1.40 -17.67 -3.14
CA PHE A 49 2.79 -17.32 -3.42
C PHE A 49 3.69 -18.05 -2.43
N PRO A 50 3.91 -19.37 -2.60
CA PRO A 50 4.73 -20.15 -1.69
C PRO A 50 6.16 -19.63 -1.54
N SER A 51 6.69 -18.93 -2.55
CA SER A 51 8.00 -18.27 -2.50
C SER A 51 8.11 -17.20 -1.40
N ALA A 52 6.99 -16.64 -0.93
CA ALA A 52 6.97 -15.65 0.15
C ALA A 52 7.57 -16.17 1.47
N ILE A 53 7.58 -17.49 1.70
CA ILE A 53 8.18 -18.06 2.92
C ILE A 53 9.71 -17.88 2.97
N ASN A 54 10.33 -17.58 1.83
CA ASN A 54 11.77 -17.40 1.71
C ASN A 54 12.21 -15.94 1.97
N SER A 55 11.27 -14.99 2.10
CA SER A 55 11.59 -13.59 2.31
C SER A 55 12.06 -13.34 3.75
N ASP A 56 12.86 -12.29 3.93
CA ASP A 56 13.30 -11.88 5.27
C ASP A 56 12.14 -11.33 6.09
N GLU A 57 11.16 -10.71 5.44
CA GLU A 57 9.90 -10.28 6.05
C GLU A 57 9.11 -11.45 6.63
N TYR A 58 9.14 -12.63 5.97
CA TYR A 58 8.49 -13.82 6.52
C TYR A 58 9.19 -14.31 7.80
N LYS A 59 10.52 -14.32 7.81
CA LYS A 59 11.30 -14.70 9.00
C LYS A 59 11.02 -13.75 10.16
N LEU A 60 11.07 -12.44 9.90
CA LEU A 60 10.79 -11.41 10.90
C LEU A 60 9.36 -11.50 11.43
N TYR A 61 8.37 -11.70 10.56
CA TYR A 61 6.99 -11.93 10.98
C TYR A 61 6.84 -13.18 11.85
N PHE A 62 7.47 -14.29 11.45
CA PHE A 62 7.41 -15.57 12.18
C PHE A 62 7.97 -15.44 13.59
N GLU A 63 9.09 -14.73 13.75
CA GLU A 63 9.76 -14.50 15.03
C GLU A 63 9.00 -13.53 15.94
N LYS A 64 8.57 -12.40 15.39
CA LYS A 64 8.09 -11.26 16.20
C LYS A 64 6.57 -11.24 16.36
N GLN A 65 5.84 -11.70 15.35
CA GLN A 65 4.37 -11.76 15.35
C GLN A 65 3.72 -10.46 15.83
N THR A 66 4.17 -9.34 15.28
CA THR A 66 3.58 -8.02 15.54
C THR A 66 2.80 -7.52 14.33
N ARG A 67 1.94 -6.52 14.52
CA ARG A 67 1.17 -5.91 13.43
C ARG A 67 2.06 -5.27 12.37
N GLY A 68 3.22 -4.72 12.76
CA GLY A 68 4.23 -4.14 11.86
C GLY A 68 4.77 -5.21 10.91
N PHE A 69 5.46 -6.22 11.45
CA PHE A 69 6.06 -7.28 10.63
C PHE A 69 5.03 -8.07 9.81
N ALA A 70 3.81 -8.22 10.31
CA ALA A 70 2.71 -8.81 9.52
C ALA A 70 2.36 -7.94 8.30
N SER A 71 2.35 -6.62 8.47
CA SER A 71 2.09 -5.67 7.38
C SER A 71 3.24 -5.63 6.39
N ASP A 72 4.49 -5.73 6.86
CA ASP A 72 5.68 -5.77 6.00
C ASP A 72 5.66 -7.01 5.10
N LEU A 73 5.42 -8.20 5.68
CA LEU A 73 5.27 -9.44 4.91
C LEU A 73 4.13 -9.35 3.89
N ILE A 74 2.95 -8.88 4.31
CA ILE A 74 1.80 -8.71 3.41
C ILE A 74 2.18 -7.80 2.25
N THR A 75 2.80 -6.66 2.55
CA THR A 75 3.20 -5.68 1.52
C THR A 75 4.23 -6.28 0.57
N GLN A 76 5.34 -6.80 1.10
CA GLN A 76 6.42 -7.36 0.29
C GLN A 76 5.91 -8.48 -0.61
N THR A 77 5.09 -9.39 -0.07
CA THR A 77 4.54 -10.49 -0.87
C THR A 77 3.69 -9.97 -2.03
N LEU A 78 2.95 -8.89 -1.83
CA LEU A 78 2.12 -8.30 -2.87
C LEU A 78 2.97 -7.55 -3.90
N ASP A 79 3.91 -6.73 -3.44
CA ASP A 79 4.77 -5.91 -4.28
C ASP A 79 5.64 -6.76 -5.22
N TYR A 80 6.14 -7.91 -4.75
CA TYR A 80 6.89 -8.86 -5.57
C TYR A 80 6.05 -9.69 -6.54
N ASN A 81 4.72 -9.73 -6.34
CA ASN A 81 3.82 -10.53 -7.16
C ASN A 81 2.75 -9.66 -7.84
N LEU A 82 3.00 -8.35 -7.98
CA LEU A 82 2.01 -7.38 -8.51
C LEU A 82 1.41 -7.81 -9.84
N ASP A 83 2.25 -8.31 -10.76
CA ASP A 83 1.84 -8.75 -12.10
C ASP A 83 0.86 -9.93 -12.06
N MET A 84 0.97 -10.79 -11.04
CA MET A 84 0.11 -11.96 -10.83
C MET A 84 -1.10 -11.64 -9.93
N VAL A 85 -0.97 -10.63 -9.07
CA VAL A 85 -1.96 -10.21 -8.08
C VAL A 85 -2.96 -9.22 -8.66
N ALA A 86 -2.60 -8.37 -9.62
CA ALA A 86 -3.44 -7.23 -9.96
C ALA A 86 -4.10 -7.32 -11.35
N LYS A 87 -5.43 -7.20 -11.35
CA LYS A 87 -6.07 -6.27 -12.30
C LYS A 87 -5.84 -4.86 -11.78
N ARG A 88 -5.52 -3.89 -12.64
CA ARG A 88 -5.10 -2.52 -12.25
C ARG A 88 -6.07 -1.84 -11.26
N GLU A 89 -7.39 -2.08 -11.39
CA GLU A 89 -8.44 -1.63 -10.46
C GLU A 89 -8.17 -1.97 -8.98
N ASN A 90 -7.59 -3.13 -8.73
CA ASN A 90 -7.40 -3.65 -7.38
C ASN A 90 -6.13 -3.11 -6.75
N TYR A 91 -5.14 -2.80 -7.58
CA TYR A 91 -3.91 -2.13 -7.14
C TYR A 91 -4.22 -0.72 -6.62
N VAL A 92 -5.08 0.04 -7.32
CA VAL A 92 -5.55 1.35 -6.88
C VAL A 92 -6.21 1.29 -5.50
N LYS A 93 -7.08 0.29 -5.28
CA LYS A 93 -7.71 0.06 -3.97
C LYS A 93 -6.71 -0.29 -2.88
N TYR A 94 -5.66 -1.05 -3.22
CA TYR A 94 -4.57 -1.41 -2.31
C TYR A 94 -3.75 -0.19 -1.87
N ILE A 95 -3.17 0.55 -2.82
CA ILE A 95 -2.32 1.71 -2.52
C ILE A 95 -3.08 2.79 -1.76
N ALA A 96 -4.35 3.00 -2.10
CA ALA A 96 -5.18 4.01 -1.46
C ALA A 96 -5.30 3.81 0.05
N HIS A 97 -5.31 2.57 0.52
CA HIS A 97 -5.55 2.30 1.92
C HIS A 97 -4.32 1.69 2.62
N ARG A 98 -3.18 1.50 1.93
CA ARG A 98 -2.01 0.69 2.34
C ARG A 98 -1.60 0.90 3.81
N PRO A 99 -1.12 -0.15 4.52
CA PRO A 99 -0.50 -0.02 5.86
C PRO A 99 0.43 1.18 6.03
N GLY A 100 0.16 2.00 7.05
CA GLY A 100 0.95 3.20 7.34
C GLY A 100 0.70 4.40 6.43
N VAL A 101 -0.22 4.32 5.45
CA VAL A 101 -0.56 5.48 4.62
C VAL A 101 -1.19 6.58 5.47
N GLU A 102 -0.67 7.78 5.35
CA GLU A 102 -1.32 8.98 5.87
C GLU A 102 -2.47 9.36 4.93
N THR A 103 -3.66 9.55 5.47
CA THR A 103 -4.87 9.74 4.67
C THR A 103 -5.28 11.20 4.62
N TYR A 104 -5.54 11.72 3.43
CA TYR A 104 -6.19 13.01 3.23
C TYR A 104 -7.66 12.75 2.88
N GLY A 105 -8.52 12.60 3.89
CA GLY A 105 -9.93 12.21 3.74
C GLY A 105 -10.18 10.72 3.97
N LYS A 106 -10.82 10.02 3.02
CA LYS A 106 -11.22 8.61 3.19
C LYS A 106 -10.08 7.59 2.93
N HIS A 107 -9.01 8.02 2.28
CA HIS A 107 -7.87 7.20 1.86
C HIS A 107 -6.66 8.09 1.51
N GLY A 108 -5.52 7.49 1.18
CA GLY A 108 -4.26 8.17 0.86
C GLY A 108 -4.06 8.57 -0.61
N LEU A 109 -5.02 8.31 -1.52
CA LEU A 109 -4.94 8.86 -2.88
C LEU A 109 -5.27 10.34 -2.91
N PHE A 110 -4.47 11.09 -3.66
CA PHE A 110 -4.68 12.51 -3.95
C PHE A 110 -4.61 12.77 -5.45
N SER A 111 -5.10 13.93 -5.87
CA SER A 111 -5.03 14.39 -7.26
C SER A 111 -4.18 15.65 -7.38
N ASP A 112 -3.89 16.02 -8.63
CA ASP A 112 -3.12 17.22 -8.96
C ASP A 112 -3.86 18.53 -8.67
N VAL A 113 -5.17 18.44 -8.42
CA VAL A 113 -6.01 19.56 -7.99
C VAL A 113 -6.40 19.38 -6.53
N ASP A 114 -6.77 20.47 -5.85
CA ASP A 114 -7.31 20.44 -4.47
C ASP A 114 -8.75 19.91 -4.43
N ASN A 115 -8.96 18.75 -5.07
CA ASN A 115 -10.16 17.95 -4.91
C ASN A 115 -9.77 16.58 -4.37
N SER A 116 -10.51 16.17 -3.34
CA SER A 116 -10.46 14.81 -2.83
C SER A 116 -10.79 13.83 -3.95
N VAL A 117 -10.07 12.71 -3.97
CA VAL A 117 -10.37 11.60 -4.85
C VAL A 117 -11.61 10.89 -4.31
N ASP A 118 -12.81 11.35 -4.67
CA ASP A 118 -14.02 10.90 -3.97
C ASP A 118 -14.55 9.52 -4.39
N ASN A 119 -14.22 9.08 -5.62
CA ASN A 119 -14.73 7.83 -6.18
C ASN A 119 -13.59 6.89 -6.60
N LEU A 120 -13.13 6.09 -5.64
CA LEU A 120 -12.12 5.07 -5.84
C LEU A 120 -12.50 4.00 -6.87
N GLU A 121 -13.79 3.66 -6.94
CA GLU A 121 -14.26 2.63 -7.88
C GLU A 121 -14.19 3.14 -9.32
N LYS A 122 -14.54 4.40 -9.54
CA LYS A 122 -14.39 5.06 -10.83
C LYS A 122 -12.92 5.09 -11.28
N ILE A 123 -12.00 5.55 -10.42
CA ILE A 123 -10.57 5.62 -10.76
C ILE A 123 -9.98 4.23 -10.98
N ALA A 124 -10.37 3.26 -10.15
CA ALA A 124 -9.96 1.88 -10.31
C ALA A 124 -10.38 1.33 -11.68
N ASN A 125 -11.62 1.60 -12.12
CA ASN A 125 -12.10 1.20 -13.44
C ASN A 125 -11.37 1.96 -14.56
N GLU A 126 -11.19 3.28 -14.43
CA GLU A 126 -10.45 4.09 -15.42
C GLU A 126 -9.03 3.55 -15.63
N ILE A 127 -8.28 3.30 -14.56
CA ILE A 127 -6.92 2.75 -14.67
C ILE A 127 -6.94 1.32 -15.25
N ALA A 128 -7.98 0.52 -14.96
CA ALA A 128 -8.14 -0.83 -15.52
C ALA A 128 -8.45 -0.85 -17.02
N ASP A 129 -9.19 0.15 -17.51
CA ASP A 129 -9.61 0.24 -18.91
C ASP A 129 -8.60 1.01 -19.79
N GLN A 130 -7.60 1.67 -19.19
CA GLN A 130 -6.50 2.32 -19.92
C GLN A 130 -5.65 1.27 -20.65
N ASN A 131 -5.37 1.50 -21.94
CA ASN A 131 -4.49 0.64 -22.74
C ASN A 131 -3.02 1.07 -22.66
N ASP A 132 -2.75 2.29 -22.20
CA ASP A 132 -1.40 2.83 -22.06
C ASP A 132 -0.71 2.29 -20.80
N ASN A 133 0.60 2.54 -20.71
CA ASN A 133 1.41 2.18 -19.56
C ASN A 133 1.08 3.06 -18.36
N VAL A 134 0.74 2.42 -17.24
CA VAL A 134 0.59 3.09 -15.95
C VAL A 134 1.94 3.02 -15.25
N HIS A 135 2.62 4.16 -15.18
CA HIS A 135 3.91 4.25 -14.50
C HIS A 135 3.71 4.47 -13.00
N THR A 136 4.41 3.66 -12.19
CA THR A 136 4.41 3.77 -10.73
C THR A 136 5.80 4.15 -10.27
N PHE A 137 5.91 5.24 -9.49
CA PHE A 137 7.17 5.72 -8.94
C PHE A 137 7.15 5.63 -7.42
N ILE A 138 8.28 5.22 -6.84
CA ILE A 138 8.48 5.22 -5.39
C ILE A 138 9.51 6.29 -5.08
N ILE A 139 9.08 7.30 -4.32
CA ILE A 139 9.96 8.34 -3.77
C ILE A 139 10.06 8.06 -2.28
N SER A 140 11.28 8.08 -1.75
CA SER A 140 11.53 7.80 -0.34
C SER A 140 12.54 8.80 0.22
N LEU A 141 12.32 9.18 1.48
CA LEU A 141 13.25 9.95 2.29
C LEU A 141 13.43 9.21 3.62
N SER A 142 14.62 9.33 4.22
CA SER A 142 14.81 8.90 5.60
C SER A 142 13.89 9.74 6.51
N ARG A 143 13.45 9.19 7.65
CA ARG A 143 12.59 9.93 8.57
C ARG A 143 13.29 11.20 9.11
N ASP A 144 14.59 11.10 9.35
CA ASP A 144 15.41 12.24 9.79
C ASP A 144 15.47 13.33 8.72
N ASP A 145 15.63 12.97 7.44
CA ASP A 145 15.62 13.92 6.34
C ASP A 145 14.24 14.50 6.07
N ALA A 146 13.19 13.69 6.17
CA ALA A 146 11.80 14.13 6.06
C ALA A 146 11.50 15.21 7.11
N CYS A 147 11.84 14.97 8.38
CA CYS A 147 11.70 15.97 9.45
C CYS A 147 12.58 17.21 9.18
N ARG A 148 13.85 17.00 8.82
CA ARG A 148 14.81 18.10 8.57
C ARG A 148 14.40 19.01 7.41
N LEU A 149 13.73 18.46 6.40
CA LEU A 149 13.28 19.17 5.20
C LEU A 149 11.82 19.65 5.30
N GLY A 150 11.09 19.29 6.37
CA GLY A 150 9.68 19.65 6.55
C GLY A 150 8.70 18.81 5.72
N TYR A 151 9.12 17.63 5.25
CA TYR A 151 8.28 16.65 4.55
C TYR A 151 7.87 15.50 5.49
N ASP A 152 7.42 15.82 6.70
CA ASP A 152 7.06 14.84 7.73
C ASP A 152 5.54 14.56 7.83
N ASN A 153 4.76 15.11 6.91
CA ASN A 153 3.31 14.97 6.83
C ASN A 153 2.82 14.91 5.37
N ALA A 154 1.60 14.41 5.16
CA ALA A 154 1.03 14.19 3.83
C ALA A 154 0.88 15.47 3.02
N GLU A 155 0.50 16.60 3.64
CA GLU A 155 0.31 17.88 2.94
C GLU A 155 1.61 18.37 2.30
N ALA A 156 2.72 18.29 3.04
CA ALA A 156 4.04 18.65 2.55
C ALA A 156 4.51 17.70 1.41
N TRP A 157 4.29 16.39 1.56
CA TRP A 157 4.57 15.43 0.50
C TRP A 157 3.75 15.69 -0.77
N MET A 158 2.44 15.92 -0.64
CA MET A 158 1.57 16.22 -1.78
C MET A 158 2.03 17.48 -2.52
N SER A 159 2.40 18.53 -1.78
CA SER A 159 2.90 19.78 -2.34
C SER A 159 4.20 19.57 -3.13
N LEU A 160 5.17 18.84 -2.55
CA LEU A 160 6.42 18.49 -3.24
C LEU A 160 6.16 17.78 -4.57
N ILE A 161 5.28 16.77 -4.57
CA ILE A 161 4.95 16.00 -5.77
C ILE A 161 4.25 16.88 -6.82
N ARG A 162 3.27 17.69 -6.43
CA ARG A 162 2.54 18.57 -7.35
C ARG A 162 3.46 19.59 -8.01
N GLU A 163 4.35 20.21 -7.24
CA GLU A 163 5.30 21.20 -7.73
C GLU A 163 6.35 20.59 -8.67
N ASN A 164 6.78 19.35 -8.41
CA ASN A 164 7.91 18.73 -9.12
C ASN A 164 7.52 17.62 -10.10
N LYS A 165 6.23 17.30 -10.28
CA LYS A 165 5.73 16.23 -11.17
C LYS A 165 6.33 16.27 -12.57
N MET A 166 6.52 17.46 -13.16
CA MET A 166 7.10 17.61 -14.50
C MET A 166 8.60 17.33 -14.50
N ASN A 167 9.31 17.68 -13.43
CA ASN A 167 10.73 17.36 -13.27
C ASN A 167 10.92 15.87 -13.06
N PHE A 168 10.08 15.23 -12.24
CA PHE A 168 10.07 13.78 -12.08
C PHE A 168 9.76 13.08 -13.39
N ALA A 169 8.77 13.54 -14.16
CA ALA A 169 8.41 12.95 -15.44
C ALA A 169 9.54 13.05 -16.49
N LYS A 170 10.33 14.13 -16.47
CA LYS A 170 11.46 14.34 -17.40
C LYS A 170 12.73 13.56 -17.03
N ALA A 171 12.88 13.19 -15.77
CA ALA A 171 14.03 12.43 -15.28
C ALA A 171 13.90 10.92 -15.56
N LEU A 172 12.87 10.53 -16.32
CA LEU A 172 12.55 9.17 -16.76
C LEU A 172 12.91 8.99 -18.23
#